data_AF-A0A059BYP0-F1
#
_entry.id   AF-A0A059BYP0-F1
#
_cell.length_a   1.000
_cell.length_b   1.000
_cell.length_c   1.000
_cell.angle_alpha   90.00
_cell.angle_beta   90.00
_cell.angle_gamma   90.00
#
_symmetry.space_group_name_H-M   'P 1'
#
loop_
_entity.id
_entity.type
_entity.pdbx_description
1 polymer ?
#
loop_
_entity_poly.entity_id
_entity_poly.type
_entity_poly.pdbx_seq_one_letter_code
_entity_poly.pdbx_strand_id
1 'polypeptide(L)'
;MNSAETHPMHLHGFRFYVVGLGEGNFDNGTAPETYNLYDPPEMNTVPAPRDGWAVIRFRANNPGVWYFHCHFDRHMSWGMDMAFIIKDGNTAETSIREPPAYMPPCEADSSLLTALRSYLQQKA
;
A
#
# COMPACT_ATOMS: atom_id res chain seq x y z
N MET A 1 28.29 -6.86 -3.63
CA MET A 1 27.14 -6.51 -2.77
C MET A 1 25.91 -7.06 -3.48
N ASN A 2 25.34 -8.17 -3.01
CA ASN A 2 24.02 -8.62 -3.49
C ASN A 2 22.98 -7.83 -2.71
N SER A 3 22.55 -6.69 -3.25
CA SER A 3 21.64 -5.75 -2.60
C SER A 3 20.17 -6.10 -2.75
N ALA A 4 19.82 -7.15 -3.49
CA ALA A 4 18.45 -7.56 -3.66
C ALA A 4 17.92 -8.29 -2.42
N GLU A 5 16.67 -8.01 -2.05
CA GLU A 5 15.97 -8.65 -0.94
C GLU A 5 14.55 -9.02 -1.38
N THR A 6 13.90 -9.91 -0.63
CA THR A 6 12.47 -10.20 -0.83
C THR A 6 11.65 -9.15 -0.10
N HIS A 7 10.68 -8.54 -0.78
CA HIS A 7 9.86 -7.47 -0.21
C HIS A 7 8.40 -7.93 -0.06
N PRO A 8 7.83 -7.97 1.16
CA PRO A 8 6.42 -8.27 1.34
C PRO A 8 5.57 -7.07 0.93
N MET A 9 4.95 -7.10 -0.24
CA MET A 9 4.15 -5.99 -0.78
C MET A 9 2.68 -6.14 -0.37
N HIS A 10 2.14 -5.16 0.34
CA HIS A 10 0.80 -5.15 0.92
C HIS A 10 -0.10 -4.07 0.29
N LEU A 11 -1.35 -4.42 -0.03
CA LEU A 11 -2.36 -3.49 -0.54
C LEU A 11 -3.52 -3.34 0.44
N HIS A 12 -3.79 -2.11 0.87
CA HIS A 12 -4.94 -1.80 1.71
C HIS A 12 -6.24 -1.83 0.89
N GLY A 13 -7.38 -2.10 1.54
CA GLY A 13 -8.71 -2.02 0.92
C GLY A 13 -9.07 -3.14 -0.06
N PHE A 14 -8.12 -4.01 -0.42
CA PHE A 14 -8.30 -5.08 -1.36
C PHE A 14 -7.66 -6.39 -0.89
N ARG A 15 -8.25 -7.49 -1.34
CA ARG A 15 -7.52 -8.71 -1.62
C ARG A 15 -7.22 -8.75 -3.13
N PHE A 16 -6.16 -9.43 -3.51
CA PHE A 16 -5.71 -9.54 -4.88
C PHE A 16 -5.30 -10.98 -5.19
N TYR A 17 -5.35 -11.34 -6.46
CA TYR A 17 -4.89 -12.63 -6.96
C TYR A 17 -3.44 -12.52 -7.39
N VAL A 18 -2.57 -13.40 -6.87
CA VAL A 18 -1.19 -13.51 -7.36
C VAL A 18 -1.19 -14.47 -8.54
N VAL A 19 -1.10 -13.93 -9.74
CA VAL A 19 -1.22 -14.72 -10.98
C VAL A 19 0.13 -15.20 -11.51
N GLY A 20 1.23 -14.60 -11.07
CA GLY A 20 2.57 -15.01 -11.49
C GLY A 20 3.65 -14.58 -10.50
N LEU A 21 4.71 -15.39 -10.44
CA LEU A 21 5.95 -15.13 -9.72
C LEU A 21 7.10 -15.59 -10.62
N GLY A 22 8.23 -14.91 -10.56
CA GLY A 22 9.42 -15.33 -11.29
C GLY A 22 10.69 -14.73 -10.73
N GLU A 23 11.80 -15.30 -11.18
CA GLU A 23 13.15 -14.81 -10.93
C GLU A 23 13.65 -14.02 -12.15
N GLY A 24 14.70 -13.24 -11.95
CA GLY A 24 15.27 -12.35 -12.95
C GLY A 24 14.38 -11.14 -13.27
N ASN A 25 14.66 -10.53 -14.42
CA ASN A 25 13.91 -9.38 -14.89
C ASN A 25 12.58 -9.83 -15.51
N PHE A 26 11.50 -9.11 -15.19
CA PHE A 26 10.20 -9.33 -15.81
C PHE A 26 10.27 -9.11 -17.33
N ASP A 27 9.76 -10.07 -18.10
CA ASP A 27 9.62 -9.99 -19.56
C ASP A 27 8.13 -10.05 -19.93
N ASN A 28 7.62 -8.96 -20.52
CA ASN A 28 6.22 -8.85 -20.90
C ASN A 28 5.81 -9.78 -22.04
N GLY A 29 6.74 -10.33 -22.81
CA GLY A 29 6.45 -11.30 -23.87
C GLY A 29 6.21 -12.70 -23.33
N THR A 30 7.05 -13.15 -22.39
CA THR A 30 7.08 -14.55 -21.91
C THR A 30 6.39 -14.73 -20.56
N ALA A 31 6.47 -13.77 -19.64
CA ALA A 31 5.89 -13.90 -18.31
C ALA A 31 4.37 -14.16 -18.32
N PRO A 32 3.55 -13.48 -19.16
CA PRO A 32 2.11 -13.73 -19.19
C PRO A 32 1.70 -15.16 -19.56
N GLU A 33 2.54 -15.90 -20.28
CA GLU A 33 2.29 -17.29 -20.67
C GLU A 33 2.32 -18.25 -19.47
N THR A 34 2.97 -17.84 -18.38
CA THR A 34 3.12 -18.62 -17.14
C THR A 34 2.06 -18.31 -16.09
N TYR A 35 1.12 -17.40 -16.37
CA TYR A 35 0.16 -16.97 -15.38
C TYR A 35 -0.85 -18.08 -15.01
N ASN A 36 -1.07 -18.28 -13.72
CA ASN A 36 -2.22 -19.02 -13.23
C ASN A 36 -3.47 -18.13 -13.29
N LEU A 37 -4.31 -18.35 -14.30
CA LEU A 37 -5.57 -17.63 -14.52
C LEU A 37 -6.82 -18.45 -14.18
N TYR A 38 -6.65 -19.67 -13.65
CA TYR A 38 -7.77 -20.55 -13.31
C TYR A 38 -8.11 -20.47 -11.83
N ASP A 39 -7.11 -20.68 -10.95
CA ASP A 39 -7.28 -20.63 -9.50
C ASP A 39 -6.02 -20.06 -8.83
N PRO A 40 -5.72 -18.76 -9.05
CA PRO A 40 -4.59 -18.10 -8.39
C PRO A 40 -4.88 -17.88 -6.90
N PRO A 41 -3.86 -17.93 -6.04
CA PRO A 41 -4.05 -17.64 -4.62
C PRO A 41 -4.48 -16.19 -4.42
N GLU A 42 -5.51 -16.00 -3.60
CA GLU A 42 -6.01 -14.69 -3.20
C GLU A 42 -5.39 -14.26 -1.86
N MET A 43 -4.64 -13.15 -1.86
CA MET A 43 -3.88 -12.64 -0.72
C MET A 43 -4.06 -11.13 -0.57
N ASN A 44 -3.57 -10.55 0.51
CA ASN A 44 -3.44 -9.08 0.68
C ASN A 44 -1.98 -8.62 0.79
N THR A 45 -1.05 -9.57 0.93
CA THR A 45 0.39 -9.33 0.95
C THR A 45 1.07 -10.44 0.14
N VAL A 46 1.97 -10.08 -0.76
CA VAL A 46 2.74 -11.02 -1.59
C VAL A 46 4.24 -10.76 -1.45
N PRO A 47 5.09 -11.79 -1.31
CA PRO A 47 6.53 -11.58 -1.42
C PRO A 47 6.89 -11.28 -2.88
N ALA A 48 7.37 -10.08 -3.16
CA ALA A 48 8.15 -9.80 -4.36
C ALA A 48 9.52 -10.48 -4.18
N PRO A 49 9.85 -11.53 -4.96
CA PRO A 49 11.06 -12.31 -4.74
C PRO A 49 12.34 -11.49 -4.89
N ARG A 50 13.39 -11.85 -4.13
CA ARG A 50 14.75 -11.36 -4.37
C ARG A 50 15.13 -11.58 -5.83
N ASP A 51 15.65 -10.54 -6.47
CA ASP A 51 16.07 -10.57 -7.88
C ASP A 51 14.97 -11.13 -8.79
N GLY A 52 13.70 -10.77 -8.52
CA GLY A 52 12.55 -11.35 -9.22
C GLY A 52 11.36 -10.42 -9.29
N TRP A 53 10.20 -10.98 -9.64
CA TRP A 53 8.96 -10.25 -9.86
C TRP A 53 7.74 -11.01 -9.36
N ALA A 54 6.68 -10.26 -9.06
CA ALA A 54 5.36 -10.77 -8.74
C ALA A 54 4.31 -10.00 -9.55
N VAL A 55 3.28 -10.71 -10.03
CA VAL A 55 2.16 -10.12 -10.76
C VAL A 55 0.88 -10.35 -9.98
N ILE A 56 0.23 -9.25 -9.63
CA ILE A 56 -1.07 -9.26 -8.95
C ILE A 56 -2.18 -8.75 -9.87
N ARG A 57 -3.38 -9.27 -9.70
CA ARG A 57 -4.62 -8.73 -10.31
C ARG A 57 -5.64 -8.47 -9.22
N PHE A 58 -6.26 -7.30 -9.27
CA PHE A 58 -7.38 -6.96 -8.39
C PHE A 58 -8.42 -6.17 -9.16
N ARG A 59 -9.66 -6.20 -8.68
CA ARG A 59 -10.73 -5.37 -9.20
C ARG A 59 -10.80 -4.10 -8.37
N ALA A 60 -10.59 -2.95 -9.02
CA ALA A 60 -10.70 -1.63 -8.40
C ALA A 60 -12.17 -1.23 -8.18
N ASN A 61 -12.88 -1.92 -7.28
CA ASN A 61 -14.31 -1.72 -6.98
C ASN A 61 -14.58 -1.17 -5.57
N ASN A 62 -13.55 -0.63 -4.90
CA ASN A 62 -13.66 -0.01 -3.59
C ASN A 62 -13.11 1.43 -3.70
N PRO A 63 -13.97 2.46 -3.86
CA PRO A 63 -13.55 3.85 -3.97
C PRO A 63 -12.84 4.33 -2.71
N GLY A 64 -11.78 5.11 -2.88
CA GLY A 64 -10.95 5.56 -1.76
C GLY A 64 -9.50 5.80 -2.14
N VAL A 65 -8.68 6.05 -1.11
CA VAL A 65 -7.23 6.18 -1.22
C VAL A 65 -6.60 5.01 -0.48
N TRP A 66 -5.96 4.11 -1.22
CA TRP A 66 -5.49 2.82 -0.70
C TRP A 66 -3.98 2.73 -0.75
N TYR A 67 -3.36 2.57 0.42
CA TYR A 67 -1.92 2.51 0.57
C TYR A 67 -1.38 1.15 0.07
N PHE A 68 -0.32 1.18 -0.73
CA PHE A 68 0.39 0.02 -1.23
C PHE A 68 1.86 0.14 -0.90
N HIS A 69 2.39 -0.76 -0.08
CA HIS A 69 3.73 -0.57 0.50
C HIS A 69 4.43 -1.88 0.81
N CYS A 70 5.74 -1.81 1.01
CA CYS A 70 6.48 -2.88 1.64
C CYS A 70 6.09 -2.99 3.12
N HIS A 71 5.84 -4.19 3.62
CA HIS A 71 5.43 -4.47 4.99
C HIS A 71 6.62 -4.63 5.97
N PHE A 72 7.82 -4.25 5.55
CA PHE A 72 8.91 -3.98 6.48
C PHE A 72 8.90 -2.51 6.83
N ASP A 73 8.65 -2.19 8.11
CA ASP A 73 8.49 -0.82 8.61
C ASP A 73 9.63 0.11 8.19
N ARG A 74 10.86 -0.40 8.20
CA ARG A 74 12.03 0.34 7.72
C ARG A 74 11.88 0.73 6.25
N HIS A 75 11.54 -0.22 5.38
CA HIS A 75 11.40 0.03 3.94
C HIS A 75 10.18 0.90 3.63
N MET A 76 9.07 0.71 4.35
CA MET A 76 7.91 1.60 4.31
C MET A 76 8.30 3.03 4.69
N SER A 77 8.93 3.24 5.85
CA SER A 77 9.32 4.57 6.33
C SER A 77 10.35 5.28 5.43
N TRP A 78 11.10 4.51 4.64
CA TRP A 78 12.07 5.03 3.67
C TRP A 78 11.46 5.37 2.31
N GLY A 79 10.15 5.14 2.13
CA GLY A 79 9.41 5.52 0.93
C GLY A 79 9.17 4.39 -0.08
N MET A 80 9.29 3.11 0.32
CA MET A 80 8.86 1.99 -0.52
C MET A 80 7.35 1.82 -0.46
N ASP A 81 6.65 2.82 -0.99
CA ASP A 81 5.21 2.92 -0.94
C ASP A 81 4.64 3.76 -2.10
N MET A 82 3.33 3.61 -2.30
CA MET A 82 2.50 4.41 -3.18
C MET A 82 1.05 4.33 -2.72
N ALA A 83 0.15 5.08 -3.37
CA ALA A 83 -1.28 4.97 -3.13
C ALA A 83 -2.07 4.82 -4.43
N PHE A 84 -3.11 3.99 -4.40
CA PHE A 84 -4.13 3.95 -5.44
C PHE A 84 -5.27 4.89 -5.07
N ILE A 85 -5.59 5.83 -5.95
CA ILE A 85 -6.79 6.66 -5.85
C ILE A 85 -7.85 6.04 -6.75
N ILE A 86 -8.83 5.37 -6.14
CA ILE A 86 -9.95 4.76 -6.85
C ILE A 86 -11.13 5.71 -6.79
N LYS A 87 -11.51 6.17 -7.98
CA LYS A 87 -12.57 7.16 -8.17
C LYS A 87 -13.95 6.58 -7.85
N ASP A 88 -14.87 7.48 -7.56
CA ASP A 88 -16.28 7.17 -7.42
C ASP A 88 -16.87 6.60 -8.71
N GLY A 89 -17.84 5.71 -8.54
CA GLY A 89 -18.71 5.19 -9.57
C GLY A 89 -19.95 6.06 -9.77
N ASN A 90 -21.02 5.43 -10.25
CA ASN A 90 -22.24 6.13 -10.66
C ASN A 90 -23.34 6.15 -9.59
N THR A 91 -23.14 5.47 -8.46
CA THR A 91 -24.14 5.36 -7.38
C THR A 91 -23.52 5.68 -6.03
N ALA A 92 -24.32 6.05 -5.04
CA ALA A 92 -23.84 6.34 -3.69
C ALA A 92 -23.10 5.15 -3.04
N GLU A 93 -23.51 3.91 -3.33
CA GLU A 93 -22.84 2.70 -2.86
C GLU A 93 -21.49 2.45 -3.53
N THR A 94 -21.27 3.05 -4.70
CA THR A 94 -20.01 3.00 -5.45
C THR A 94 -19.22 4.30 -5.34
N SER A 95 -19.52 5.14 -4.34
CA SER A 95 -18.80 6.38 -4.04
C SER A 95 -18.19 6.32 -2.65
N ILE A 96 -17.11 7.09 -2.43
CA ILE A 96 -16.51 7.26 -1.11
C ILE A 96 -17.51 7.92 -0.16
N ARG A 97 -17.47 7.54 1.12
CA ARG A 97 -18.28 8.18 2.17
C ARG A 97 -17.66 9.52 2.56
N GLU A 98 -18.50 10.42 3.03
CA GLU A 98 -18.06 11.67 3.64
C GLU A 98 -17.12 11.41 4.84
N PRO A 99 -16.08 12.26 5.03
CA PRO A 99 -15.21 12.16 6.20
C PRO A 99 -15.99 12.21 7.51
N PRO A 100 -15.71 11.33 8.49
CA PRO A 100 -16.32 11.42 9.81
C PRO A 100 -15.99 12.75 10.50
N ALA A 101 -16.96 13.33 11.22
CA ALA A 101 -16.81 14.63 11.88
C ALA A 101 -15.70 14.68 12.96
N TYR A 102 -15.24 13.51 13.42
CA TYR A 102 -14.17 13.37 14.40
C TYR A 102 -12.80 13.07 13.78
N MET A 103 -12.63 13.20 12.45
CA MET A 103 -11.33 13.02 11.80
C MET A 103 -10.32 14.03 12.37
N PRO A 104 -9.10 13.60 12.80
CA PRO A 104 -8.09 14.50 13.31
C PRO A 104 -7.72 15.59 12.28
N PRO A 105 -7.48 16.84 12.71
CA PRO A 105 -7.03 17.89 11.81
C PRO A 105 -5.63 17.56 11.24
N CYS A 106 -5.35 18.02 10.02
CA CYS A 106 -4.04 17.88 9.40
C CYS A 106 -2.95 18.69 10.13
N GLU A 107 -3.36 19.75 10.81
CA GLU A 107 -2.50 20.49 11.71
C GLU A 107 -2.45 19.74 13.03
N ALA A 108 -1.24 19.36 13.47
CA ALA A 108 -1.05 18.83 14.81
C ALA A 108 -1.67 19.81 15.80
N ASP A 109 -2.38 19.29 16.81
CA ASP A 109 -2.87 20.12 17.90
C ASP A 109 -1.70 20.90 18.48
N SER A 110 -1.61 22.17 18.10
CA SER A 110 -0.58 23.08 18.54
C SER A 110 -0.59 23.19 20.05
N SER A 111 -1.67 22.79 20.74
CA SER A 111 -1.76 22.81 22.19
C SER A 111 -0.73 21.89 22.85
N LEU A 112 -0.47 20.68 22.34
CA LEU A 112 0.49 19.75 22.95
C LEU A 112 1.94 20.20 22.71
N LEU A 113 2.27 20.64 21.49
CA LEU A 113 3.57 21.21 21.19
C LEU A 113 3.81 22.54 21.92
N THR A 114 2.77 23.37 22.07
CA THR A 114 2.83 24.62 22.83
C THR A 114 2.92 24.35 24.33
N ALA A 115 2.19 23.36 24.86
CA ALA A 115 2.25 22.92 26.24
C ALA A 115 3.62 22.32 26.58
N LEU A 116 4.19 21.51 25.69
CA LEU A 116 5.54 20.97 25.86
C LEU A 116 6.60 22.08 25.76
N ARG A 117 6.46 23.02 24.82
CA ARG A 117 7.35 24.20 24.73
C ARG A 117 7.27 25.08 25.98
N SER A 118 6.07 25.35 26.49
CA SER A 118 5.87 26.17 27.68
C SER A 118 6.34 25.46 28.97
N TYR A 119 6.15 24.14 29.09
CA TYR A 119 6.72 23.36 30.20
C TYR A 119 8.26 23.36 30.19
N LEU A 120 8.88 23.24 29.02
CA LEU A 120 10.34 23.31 28.89
C LEU A 120 10.89 24.71 29.15
N GLN A 121 10.16 25.77 28.77
CA GLN A 121 10.52 27.15 29.08
C GLN A 121 10.34 27.54 30.56
N GLN A 122 9.49 26.83 31.30
CA GLN A 122 9.33 27.03 32.75
C GLN A 122 10.40 26.33 33.60
N LYS A 123 11.24 25.47 33.00
CA LYS A 123 12.33 24.76 33.68
C LYS A 123 13.73 25.30 33.37
N ALA A 124 13.83 26.47 32.75
CA ALA A 124 15.07 27.20 32.52
C ALA A 124 15.18 28.42 33.45
#